data_AF-A0A7S1B665-F1
#
_entry.id   AF-A0A7S1B665-F1
#
_cell.length_a   1.000
_cell.length_b   1.000
_cell.length_c   1.000
_cell.angle_alpha   90.00
_cell.angle_beta   90.00
_cell.angle_gamma   90.00
#
_symmetry.space_group_name_H-M   'P 1'
#
loop_
_entity.id
_entity.type
_entity.pdbx_description
1 polymer ?
#
loop_
_entity_poly.entity_id
_entity_poly.type
_entity_poly.pdbx_seq_one_letter_code
_entity_poly.pdbx_strand_id
1 'polypeptide(L)'
;MVASPGDVPPSGRTPLLRRSLPVSPSVPTPYSTGFRAIRPPKRAPPVPQSVHFPGYVGPRSVLRRTPSAVSFGLYTDAETRARSVLRITSHATFDGLGHPLPGGLYDSRLGPLDRDAPACRTCGNGYMDCPGHFGHVDLCVPVYHPLLFNEMMVLLKAKCLHCHLFRLSRQDIKIYEAKLHLLSIGRLHDAKDLDARIAQLAEGVPDDD
;
A
#
# COMPACT_ATOMS: atom_id res chain seq x y z
N MET A 1 45.85 -14.29 -64.57
CA MET A 1 46.90 -13.39 -65.09
C MET A 1 46.85 -12.09 -64.32
N VAL A 2 48.05 -11.59 -64.01
CA VAL A 2 48.51 -10.37 -63.32
C VAL A 2 47.66 -9.09 -63.46
N ALA A 3 47.65 -8.26 -62.40
CA ALA A 3 47.78 -6.78 -62.36
C ALA A 3 46.98 -6.23 -61.15
N SER A 4 47.56 -5.68 -60.09
CA SER A 4 48.24 -4.38 -59.89
C SER A 4 47.42 -3.55 -58.89
N PRO A 5 48.04 -2.73 -58.03
CA PRO A 5 47.39 -2.17 -56.84
C PRO A 5 46.97 -0.70 -57.01
N GLY A 6 45.83 -0.34 -56.42
CA GLY A 6 45.37 1.03 -56.31
C GLY A 6 44.08 1.14 -55.47
N ASP A 7 44.19 1.92 -54.40
CA ASP A 7 43.15 2.71 -53.71
C ASP A 7 41.81 2.05 -53.34
N VAL A 8 41.64 1.77 -52.04
CA VAL A 8 40.33 1.48 -51.44
C VAL A 8 39.87 2.68 -50.59
N PRO A 9 38.69 3.26 -50.86
CA PRO A 9 38.14 4.42 -50.17
C PRO A 9 37.55 4.07 -48.78
N PRO A 10 37.29 5.08 -47.92
CA PRO A 10 36.76 4.84 -46.57
C PRO A 10 35.32 4.33 -46.64
N SER A 11 35.08 3.16 -46.04
CA SER A 11 33.76 2.60 -45.85
C SER A 11 32.92 3.49 -44.91
N GLY A 12 32.01 4.26 -45.51
CA GLY A 12 30.98 5.00 -44.79
C GLY A 12 30.11 4.05 -43.98
N ARG A 13 30.14 4.21 -42.65
CA ARG A 13 29.16 3.60 -41.75
C ARG A 13 27.84 4.32 -41.93
N THR A 14 26.90 3.69 -42.63
CA THR A 14 25.48 4.03 -42.61
C THR A 14 24.95 4.04 -41.17
N PRO A 15 24.22 5.07 -40.74
CA PRO A 15 23.57 5.06 -39.43
C PRO A 15 22.42 4.06 -39.47
N LEU A 16 22.51 2.99 -38.67
CA LEU A 16 21.36 2.13 -38.44
C LEU A 16 20.30 2.97 -37.71
N LEU A 17 19.25 3.33 -38.44
CA LEU A 17 17.98 3.79 -37.90
C LEU A 17 17.57 2.83 -36.77
N ARG A 18 17.66 3.28 -35.52
CA ARG A 18 16.97 2.64 -34.40
C ARG A 18 15.49 2.76 -34.69
N ARG A 19 14.92 1.71 -35.28
CA ARG A 19 13.47 1.48 -35.27
C ARG A 19 13.04 1.52 -33.80
N SER A 20 12.38 2.60 -33.41
CA SER A 20 11.61 2.68 -32.18
C SER A 20 10.58 1.55 -32.21
N LEU A 21 10.74 0.57 -31.34
CA LEU A 21 9.70 -0.42 -31.07
C LEU A 21 8.44 0.33 -30.62
N PRO A 22 7.25 -0.04 -31.11
CA PRO A 22 6.02 0.58 -30.66
C PRO A 22 5.89 0.37 -29.15
N VAL A 23 5.70 1.47 -28.44
CA VAL A 23 5.38 1.50 -27.01
C VAL A 23 4.09 0.69 -26.83
N SER A 24 4.19 -0.43 -26.14
CA SER A 24 3.06 -1.28 -25.78
C SER A 24 1.98 -0.42 -25.11
N PRO A 25 0.69 -0.55 -25.48
CA PRO A 25 -0.38 0.15 -24.78
C PRO A 25 -0.36 -0.28 -23.31
N SER A 26 -0.38 0.73 -22.43
CA SER A 26 -0.43 0.60 -20.97
C SER A 26 -1.45 -0.45 -20.54
N VAL A 27 -0.99 -1.53 -19.92
CA VAL A 27 -1.86 -2.49 -19.24
C VAL A 27 -2.58 -1.71 -18.12
N PRO A 28 -3.92 -1.64 -18.11
CA PRO A 28 -4.63 -1.03 -16.99
C PRO A 28 -4.33 -1.81 -15.72
N THR A 29 -3.80 -1.13 -14.71
CA THR A 29 -3.56 -1.72 -13.40
C THR A 29 -4.90 -2.15 -12.79
N PRO A 30 -5.04 -3.39 -12.29
CA PRO A 30 -6.30 -3.88 -11.71
C PRO A 30 -6.69 -3.21 -10.38
N TYR A 31 -5.91 -2.23 -9.93
CA TYR A 31 -6.12 -1.52 -8.66
C TYR A 31 -6.81 -0.16 -8.82
N SER A 32 -7.22 0.21 -10.04
CA SER A 32 -7.86 1.51 -10.31
C SER A 32 -9.39 1.53 -10.19
N THR A 33 -10.04 0.41 -9.83
CA THR A 33 -11.50 0.38 -9.68
C THR A 33 -11.93 -0.06 -8.29
N GLY A 34 -12.42 0.91 -7.50
CA GLY A 34 -13.66 0.68 -6.77
C GLY A 34 -13.62 0.24 -5.32
N PHE A 35 -12.57 0.55 -4.54
CA PHE A 35 -12.79 0.68 -3.09
C PHE A 35 -13.61 1.93 -2.83
N ARG A 36 -14.93 1.80 -2.97
CA ARG A 36 -15.88 2.79 -2.47
C ARG A 36 -15.59 2.90 -0.98
N ALA A 37 -15.05 4.03 -0.56
CA ALA A 37 -14.76 4.31 0.85
C ALA A 37 -15.97 3.87 1.67
N ILE A 38 -15.78 2.89 2.55
CA ILE A 38 -16.80 2.48 3.51
C ILE A 38 -17.14 3.76 4.26
N ARG A 39 -18.34 4.30 4.01
CA ARG A 39 -18.78 5.50 4.72
C ARG A 39 -18.75 5.14 6.20
N PRO A 40 -18.12 5.96 7.06
CA PRO A 40 -18.14 5.71 8.48
C PRO A 40 -19.61 5.57 8.95
N PRO A 41 -19.90 4.68 9.92
CA PRO A 41 -21.24 4.50 10.44
C PRO A 41 -21.80 5.85 10.90
N LYS A 42 -23.07 6.14 10.58
CA LYS A 42 -23.76 7.41 10.94
C LYS A 42 -23.83 7.67 12.45
N ARG A 43 -23.50 6.69 13.29
CA ARG A 43 -23.39 6.81 14.74
C ARG A 43 -22.05 6.26 15.18
N ALA A 44 -21.24 7.10 15.80
CA ALA A 44 -20.08 6.64 16.56
C ALA A 44 -20.58 5.75 17.72
N PRO A 45 -19.90 4.63 18.03
CA PRO A 45 -20.17 3.89 19.26
C PRO A 45 -19.96 4.82 20.47
N PRO A 46 -20.67 4.59 21.61
CA PRO A 46 -20.46 5.37 22.82
C PRO A 46 -18.99 5.27 23.23
N VAL A 47 -18.32 6.42 23.28
CA VAL A 47 -16.92 6.52 23.71
C VAL A 47 -16.87 6.19 25.21
N PRO A 48 -16.06 5.21 25.66
CA PRO A 48 -15.86 5.00 27.08
C PRO A 48 -15.25 6.26 27.71
N GLN A 49 -15.81 6.69 28.84
CA GLN A 49 -15.40 7.89 29.54
C GLN A 49 -13.90 7.84 29.88
N SER A 50 -13.17 8.85 29.41
CA SER A 50 -11.79 9.25 29.77
C SER A 50 -10.88 8.15 30.33
N VAL A 51 -10.00 7.61 29.48
CA VAL A 51 -8.78 6.94 29.94
C VAL A 51 -7.85 7.98 30.58
N HIS A 52 -7.81 7.99 31.91
CA HIS A 52 -6.92 8.84 32.69
C HIS A 52 -5.51 8.23 32.62
N PHE A 53 -4.58 8.87 31.91
CA PHE A 53 -3.16 8.50 31.94
C PHE A 53 -2.51 9.23 33.13
N PRO A 54 -2.07 8.54 34.19
CA PRO A 54 -1.42 9.19 35.32
C PRO A 54 0.06 9.43 34.98
N GLY A 55 0.53 10.70 35.01
CA GLY A 55 1.96 10.97 35.11
C GLY A 55 2.54 12.22 34.43
N TYR A 56 1.81 12.99 33.61
CA TYR A 56 2.40 14.16 32.93
C TYR A 56 1.98 15.48 33.59
N VAL A 57 2.84 16.02 34.47
CA VAL A 57 2.69 17.36 35.06
C VAL A 57 3.46 18.37 34.20
N GLY A 58 2.91 18.68 33.03
CA GLY A 58 3.35 19.83 32.22
C GLY A 58 2.42 21.04 32.43
N PRO A 59 2.80 22.25 31.97
CA PRO A 59 1.90 23.40 31.99
C PRO A 59 0.56 23.01 31.36
N ARG A 60 -0.56 23.45 31.95
CA ARG A 60 -1.93 23.14 31.54
C ARG A 60 -2.19 23.61 30.10
N SER A 61 -1.70 22.86 29.13
CA SER A 61 -2.03 23.07 27.72
C SER A 61 -3.48 22.62 27.57
N VAL A 62 -4.36 23.59 27.32
CA VAL A 62 -5.76 23.28 27.03
C VAL A 62 -5.79 22.58 25.68
N LEU A 63 -5.84 21.25 25.70
CA LEU A 63 -5.88 20.44 24.49
C LEU A 63 -7.26 20.58 23.85
N ARG A 64 -7.38 21.42 22.81
CA ARG A 64 -8.67 21.74 22.18
C ARG A 64 -9.27 20.61 21.34
N ARG A 65 -8.46 19.65 20.90
CA ARG A 65 -8.89 18.54 20.05
C ARG A 65 -8.27 17.25 20.54
N THR A 66 -9.11 16.27 20.80
CA THR A 66 -8.70 14.90 21.10
C THR A 66 -9.10 13.98 19.92
N PRO A 67 -8.29 12.98 19.59
CA PRO A 67 -8.66 12.00 18.58
C PRO A 67 -9.89 11.22 19.05
N SER A 68 -10.94 11.19 18.24
CA SER A 68 -12.20 10.51 18.57
C SER A 68 -12.22 9.04 18.15
N ALA A 69 -11.44 8.67 17.13
CA ALA A 69 -11.36 7.33 16.58
C ALA A 69 -10.04 7.13 15.84
N VAL A 70 -9.65 5.88 15.66
CA VAL A 70 -8.49 5.45 14.86
C VAL A 70 -8.96 4.41 13.85
N SER A 71 -8.54 4.57 12.60
CA SER A 71 -8.77 3.61 11.53
C SER A 71 -7.47 2.92 11.16
N PHE A 72 -7.53 1.62 10.90
CA PHE A 72 -6.40 0.82 10.45
C PHE A 72 -6.47 0.62 8.94
N GLY A 73 -5.31 0.57 8.30
CA GLY A 73 -5.17 0.36 6.88
C GLY A 73 -3.71 0.11 6.51
N LEU A 74 -3.48 -0.22 5.25
CA LEU A 74 -2.15 -0.38 4.67
C LEU A 74 -1.83 0.84 3.83
N TYR A 75 -0.58 1.30 3.87
CA TYR A 75 -0.13 2.34 2.95
C TYR A 75 0.02 1.78 1.54
N THR A 76 -0.46 2.53 0.57
CA THR A 76 -0.08 2.34 -0.83
C THR A 76 1.35 2.86 -1.07
N ASP A 77 1.98 2.44 -2.17
CA ASP A 77 3.31 2.92 -2.55
C ASP A 77 3.34 4.44 -2.71
N ALA A 78 2.29 5.01 -3.32
CA ALA A 78 2.15 6.46 -3.51
C ALA A 78 2.05 7.19 -2.16
N GLU A 79 1.29 6.64 -1.22
CA GLU A 79 1.14 7.18 0.13
C GLU A 79 2.41 7.12 0.96
N THR A 80 3.19 6.04 0.81
CA THR A 80 4.49 5.86 1.45
C THR A 80 5.47 6.90 0.92
N ARG A 81 5.56 7.04 -0.41
CA ARG A 81 6.44 8.03 -1.05
C ARG A 81 6.05 9.47 -0.71
N ALA A 82 4.75 9.78 -0.68
CA ALA A 82 4.27 11.12 -0.35
C ALA A 82 4.59 11.53 1.10
N ARG A 83 4.66 10.58 2.03
CA ARG A 83 5.04 10.82 3.44
C ARG A 83 6.55 10.78 3.66
N SER A 84 7.30 10.26 2.70
CA SER A 84 8.73 10.09 2.85
C SER A 84 9.50 11.32 2.36
N VAL A 85 10.50 11.73 3.15
CA VAL A 85 11.38 12.86 2.82
C VAL A 85 12.62 12.43 2.03
N LEU A 86 12.92 11.13 2.03
CA LEU A 86 14.13 10.59 1.44
C LEU A 86 13.95 9.13 1.00
N ARG A 87 14.40 8.84 -0.22
CA ARG A 87 14.64 7.47 -0.66
C ARG A 87 16.03 7.03 -0.20
N ILE A 88 16.08 5.95 0.57
CA ILE A 88 17.33 5.36 1.05
C ILE A 88 17.93 4.53 -0.09
N THR A 89 19.21 4.76 -0.38
CA THR A 89 19.90 4.20 -1.55
C THR A 89 21.15 3.44 -1.17
N SER A 90 21.80 3.81 -0.06
CA SER A 90 23.00 3.17 0.44
C SER A 90 22.69 2.38 1.70
N HIS A 91 23.29 1.19 1.81
CA HIS A 91 23.30 0.41 3.05
C HIS A 91 24.39 0.90 4.02
N ALA A 92 25.41 1.61 3.51
CA ALA A 92 26.47 2.19 4.34
C ALA A 92 25.92 3.39 5.12
N THR A 93 26.26 3.43 6.41
CA THR A 93 25.70 4.38 7.38
C THR A 93 26.57 5.62 7.57
N PHE A 94 27.87 5.43 7.73
CA PHE A 94 28.85 6.49 7.98
C PHE A 94 29.99 6.45 6.96
N ASP A 95 30.63 7.59 6.73
CA ASP A 95 31.88 7.68 5.99
C ASP A 95 33.10 7.31 6.86
N GLY A 96 34.29 7.31 6.28
CA GLY A 96 35.53 7.01 7.01
C GLY A 96 35.92 8.01 8.10
N LEU A 97 35.25 9.17 8.16
CA LEU A 97 35.43 10.20 9.18
C LEU A 97 34.35 10.10 10.28
N GLY A 98 33.42 9.15 10.17
CA GLY A 98 32.33 8.95 11.12
C GLY A 98 31.11 9.84 10.88
N HIS A 99 31.04 10.58 9.77
CA HIS A 99 29.88 11.40 9.44
C HIS A 99 28.79 10.58 8.75
N PRO A 100 27.50 10.88 8.98
CA PRO A 100 26.41 10.18 8.31
C PRO A 100 26.45 10.37 6.79
N LEU A 101 26.34 9.25 6.05
CA LEU A 101 26.39 9.27 4.59
C LEU A 101 25.06 9.78 4.00
N PRO A 102 25.09 10.71 3.01
CA PRO A 102 23.89 11.09 2.27
C PRO A 102 23.23 9.89 1.58
N GLY A 103 21.91 9.76 1.73
CA GLY A 103 21.14 8.63 1.19
C GLY A 103 21.33 7.31 1.95
N GLY A 104 22.05 7.31 3.07
CA GLY A 104 22.15 6.19 4.02
C GLY A 104 21.05 6.24 5.09
N LEU A 105 21.10 5.30 6.04
CA LEU A 105 20.09 5.16 7.09
C LEU A 105 20.10 6.30 8.12
N TYR A 106 21.23 6.99 8.30
CA TYR A 106 21.37 8.13 9.22
C TYR A 106 21.45 9.48 8.51
N ASP A 107 20.90 9.58 7.29
CA ASP A 107 20.89 10.86 6.58
C ASP A 107 20.21 11.95 7.42
N SER A 108 20.89 13.09 7.54
CA SER A 108 20.43 14.31 8.24
C SER A 108 19.01 14.79 7.92
N ARG A 109 18.42 14.39 6.79
CA ARG A 109 17.00 14.67 6.45
C ARG A 109 16.01 13.86 7.28
N LEU A 110 16.42 12.68 7.76
CA LEU A 110 15.60 11.81 8.61
C LEU A 110 15.57 12.29 10.06
N GLY A 111 16.59 13.04 10.48
CA GLY A 111 16.72 13.64 11.80
C GLY A 111 18.17 13.66 12.27
N PRO A 112 18.49 14.45 13.31
CA PRO A 112 19.77 14.43 14.00
C PRO A 112 19.92 13.13 14.82
N LEU A 113 21.13 12.56 14.84
CA LEU A 113 21.42 11.31 15.55
C LEU A 113 21.65 11.51 17.05
N ASP A 114 22.29 12.61 17.42
CA ASP A 114 22.62 12.99 18.79
C ASP A 114 22.61 14.52 18.96
N ARG A 115 22.99 15.01 20.14
CA ARG A 115 22.97 16.44 20.49
C ARG A 115 24.01 17.27 19.74
N ASP A 116 25.12 16.65 19.35
CA ASP A 116 26.24 17.31 18.68
C ASP A 116 26.09 17.27 17.15
N ALA A 117 25.18 16.43 16.65
CA ALA A 117 24.84 16.34 15.25
C ALA A 117 24.22 17.65 14.74
N PRO A 118 24.45 17.98 13.45
CA PRO A 118 23.84 19.13 12.83
C PRO A 118 22.30 19.01 12.85
N ALA A 119 21.64 20.17 12.84
CA ALA A 119 20.18 20.24 12.81
C ALA A 119 19.60 19.50 11.59
N CYS A 120 18.37 19.00 11.76
CA CYS A 120 17.67 18.26 10.72
C CYS A 120 17.54 19.08 9.43
N ARG A 121 17.93 18.51 8.29
CA ARG A 121 17.81 19.21 6.99
C ARG A 121 16.37 19.37 6.49
N THR A 122 15.40 18.68 7.09
CA THR A 122 13.99 18.74 6.70
C THR A 122 13.22 19.78 7.50
N CYS A 123 13.27 19.72 8.84
CA CYS A 123 12.54 20.65 9.70
C CYS A 123 13.39 21.79 10.29
N GLY A 124 14.72 21.70 10.22
CA GLY A 124 15.63 22.70 10.81
C GLY A 124 15.83 22.58 12.33
N ASN A 125 15.14 21.64 13.00
CA ASN A 125 15.24 21.47 14.45
C ASN A 125 16.47 20.65 14.86
N GLY A 126 16.99 20.94 16.05
CA GLY A 126 18.03 20.12 16.71
C GLY A 126 17.48 18.84 17.33
N TYR A 127 18.34 18.08 18.01
CA TYR A 127 18.02 16.74 18.54
C TYR A 127 16.81 16.66 19.46
N MET A 128 16.63 17.66 20.33
CA MET A 128 15.56 17.63 21.33
C MET A 128 14.17 17.93 20.73
N ASP A 129 14.11 18.69 19.64
CA ASP A 129 12.87 19.26 19.10
C ASP A 129 12.48 18.66 17.73
N CYS A 130 13.31 17.77 17.18
CA CYS A 130 13.02 17.09 15.93
C CYS A 130 12.14 15.85 16.19
N PRO A 131 10.96 15.73 15.57
CA PRO A 131 10.11 14.54 15.74
C PRO A 131 10.62 13.31 14.96
N GLY A 132 11.64 13.50 14.10
CA GLY A 132 12.06 12.52 13.10
C GLY A 132 11.17 12.53 11.86
N HIS A 133 11.72 12.05 10.74
CA HIS A 133 11.05 12.03 9.45
C HIS A 133 11.18 10.67 8.78
N PHE A 134 10.13 10.27 8.05
CA PHE A 134 10.10 8.98 7.39
C PHE A 134 10.97 8.94 6.13
N GLY A 135 11.80 7.90 6.03
CA GLY A 135 12.44 7.47 4.79
C GLY A 135 11.66 6.32 4.14
N HIS A 136 11.95 6.01 2.88
CA HIS A 136 11.48 4.79 2.25
C HIS A 136 12.62 4.10 1.48
N VAL A 137 12.52 2.78 1.34
CA VAL A 137 13.38 1.97 0.48
C VAL A 137 12.51 1.48 -0.67
N ASP A 138 12.87 1.81 -1.90
CA ASP A 138 12.24 1.19 -3.06
C ASP A 138 12.83 -0.22 -3.24
N LEU A 139 11.95 -1.22 -3.14
CA LEU A 139 12.33 -2.60 -3.41
C LEU A 139 12.38 -2.80 -4.93
N CYS A 140 13.40 -3.52 -5.40
CA CYS A 140 13.57 -3.80 -6.84
C CYS A 140 12.43 -4.66 -7.42
N VAL A 141 11.73 -5.40 -6.56
CA VAL A 141 10.62 -6.29 -6.91
C VAL A 141 9.52 -6.19 -5.86
N PRO A 142 8.24 -6.44 -6.23
CA PRO A 142 7.17 -6.55 -5.26
C PRO A 142 7.43 -7.74 -4.33
N VAL A 143 7.38 -7.49 -3.02
CA VAL A 143 7.54 -8.51 -1.98
C VAL A 143 6.24 -8.64 -1.21
N TYR A 144 5.82 -9.86 -0.95
CA TYR A 144 4.60 -10.12 -0.17
C TYR A 144 4.80 -9.72 1.29
N HIS A 145 3.79 -9.07 1.87
CA HIS A 145 3.81 -8.74 3.28
C HIS A 145 3.64 -10.00 4.12
N PRO A 146 4.61 -10.40 4.97
CA PRO A 146 4.55 -11.67 5.70
C PRO A 146 3.31 -11.84 6.57
N LEU A 147 2.85 -10.76 7.21
CA LEU A 147 1.64 -10.79 8.07
C LEU A 147 0.33 -11.02 7.30
N LEU A 148 0.30 -10.86 5.98
CA LEU A 148 -0.91 -11.03 5.14
C LEU A 148 -0.77 -12.24 4.20
N PHE A 149 0.34 -12.96 4.29
CA PHE A 149 0.68 -14.02 3.36
C PHE A 149 -0.31 -15.18 3.46
N ASN A 150 -0.73 -15.53 4.68
CA ASN A 150 -1.66 -16.63 4.92
C ASN A 150 -3.03 -16.36 4.29
N GLU A 151 -3.56 -15.15 4.48
CA GLU A 151 -4.83 -14.67 3.96
C GLU A 151 -4.78 -14.60 2.43
N MET A 152 -3.68 -14.10 1.87
CA MET A 152 -3.45 -14.10 0.43
C MET A 152 -3.48 -15.53 -0.13
N MET A 153 -2.83 -16.48 0.54
CA MET A 153 -2.80 -17.88 0.09
C MET A 153 -4.17 -18.53 0.17
N VAL A 154 -5.01 -18.19 1.14
CA VAL A 154 -6.41 -18.63 1.20
C VAL A 154 -7.18 -18.13 -0.03
N LEU A 155 -7.08 -16.84 -0.33
CA LEU A 155 -7.76 -16.24 -1.49
C LEU A 155 -7.26 -16.84 -2.81
N LEU A 156 -5.95 -17.06 -2.95
CA LEU A 156 -5.35 -17.64 -4.15
C LEU A 156 -5.82 -19.08 -4.36
N LYS A 157 -5.89 -19.90 -3.31
CA LYS A 157 -6.39 -21.28 -3.36
C LYS A 157 -7.89 -21.35 -3.69
N ALA A 158 -8.66 -20.36 -3.25
CA ALA A 158 -10.09 -20.26 -3.52
C ALA A 158 -10.40 -19.80 -4.96
N LYS A 159 -9.43 -19.18 -5.66
CA LYS A 159 -9.59 -18.64 -7.01
C LYS A 159 -9.14 -19.64 -8.07
N CYS A 160 -9.89 -19.73 -9.17
CA CYS A 160 -9.47 -20.42 -10.38
C CYS A 160 -8.47 -19.55 -11.17
N LEU A 161 -7.34 -20.14 -11.56
CA LEU A 161 -6.30 -19.44 -12.34
C LEU A 161 -6.61 -19.33 -13.83
N HIS A 162 -7.61 -20.06 -14.33
CA HIS A 162 -8.04 -20.00 -15.73
C HIS A 162 -9.15 -18.97 -15.96
N CYS A 163 -10.27 -19.08 -15.24
CA CYS A 163 -11.41 -18.17 -15.43
C CYS A 163 -11.36 -16.92 -14.52
N HIS A 164 -10.40 -16.84 -13.60
CA HIS A 164 -10.24 -15.74 -12.64
C HIS A 164 -11.40 -15.54 -11.64
N LEU A 165 -12.25 -16.56 -11.46
CA LEU A 165 -13.39 -16.54 -10.55
C LEU A 165 -13.11 -17.40 -9.31
N PHE A 166 -13.86 -17.17 -8.23
CA PHE A 166 -13.87 -18.10 -7.11
C PHE A 166 -14.42 -19.46 -7.54
N ARG A 167 -13.88 -20.52 -6.94
CA ARG A 167 -14.31 -21.92 -7.15
C ARG A 167 -15.68 -22.22 -6.52
N LEU A 168 -16.24 -21.26 -5.80
CA LEU A 168 -17.57 -21.31 -5.19
C LEU A 168 -18.65 -21.10 -6.26
N SER A 169 -19.85 -21.66 -6.04
CA SER A 169 -20.97 -21.46 -6.98
C SER A 169 -21.38 -19.98 -7.03
N ARG A 170 -21.96 -19.55 -8.16
CA ARG A 170 -22.43 -18.17 -8.32
C ARG A 170 -23.55 -17.81 -7.34
N GLN A 171 -24.36 -18.79 -6.98
CA GLN A 171 -25.44 -18.63 -5.99
C GLN A 171 -24.83 -18.38 -4.61
N ASP A 172 -23.89 -19.22 -4.17
CA ASP A 172 -23.25 -19.08 -2.86
C ASP A 172 -22.51 -17.74 -2.72
N ILE A 173 -21.81 -17.29 -3.76
CA ILE A 173 -21.12 -15.98 -3.75
C ILE A 173 -22.11 -14.85 -3.43
N LYS A 174 -23.30 -14.84 -4.07
CA LYS A 174 -24.32 -13.82 -3.82
C LYS A 174 -24.91 -13.94 -2.41
N ILE A 175 -25.08 -15.16 -1.90
CA ILE A 175 -25.55 -15.40 -0.53
C ILE A 175 -24.54 -14.83 0.47
N TYR A 176 -23.25 -15.15 0.32
CA TYR A 176 -22.20 -14.61 1.19
C TYR A 176 -22.08 -13.09 1.09
N GLU A 177 -22.18 -12.51 -0.11
CA GLU A 177 -22.18 -11.06 -0.31
C GLU A 177 -23.34 -10.40 0.46
N ALA A 178 -24.56 -10.95 0.34
CA ALA A 178 -25.73 -10.45 1.06
C ALA A 178 -25.56 -10.57 2.59
N LYS A 179 -25.04 -11.69 3.10
CA LYS A 179 -24.73 -11.86 4.53
C LYS A 179 -23.72 -10.85 5.03
N LEU A 180 -22.61 -10.67 4.32
CA LEU A 180 -21.56 -9.71 4.70
C LEU A 180 -22.11 -8.28 4.69
N HIS A 181 -22.96 -7.93 3.73
CA HIS A 181 -23.63 -6.64 3.70
C HIS A 181 -24.56 -6.44 4.90
N LEU A 182 -25.38 -7.44 5.26
CA LEU A 182 -26.23 -7.39 6.45
C LEU A 182 -25.44 -7.23 7.76
N LEU A 183 -24.31 -7.94 7.89
CA LEU A 183 -23.41 -7.80 9.02
C LEU A 183 -22.79 -6.39 9.08
N SER A 184 -22.42 -5.81 7.95
CA SER A 184 -21.83 -4.47 7.90
C SER A 184 -22.76 -3.36 8.41
N ILE A 185 -24.07 -3.55 8.30
CA ILE A 185 -25.10 -2.63 8.81
C ILE A 185 -25.65 -3.03 10.18
N GLY A 186 -25.08 -4.07 10.82
CA GLY A 186 -25.44 -4.53 12.16
C GLY A 186 -26.69 -5.42 12.23
N ARG A 187 -27.20 -5.94 11.12
CA ARG A 187 -28.38 -6.83 11.07
C ARG A 187 -27.98 -8.30 11.23
N LEU A 188 -27.59 -8.68 12.45
CA LEU A 188 -27.06 -10.02 12.74
C LEU A 188 -28.11 -11.13 12.58
N HIS A 189 -29.34 -10.92 13.07
CA HIS A 189 -30.42 -11.91 12.96
C HIS A 189 -30.76 -12.21 11.50
N ASP A 190 -30.93 -11.16 10.68
CA ASP A 190 -31.23 -11.34 9.26
C ASP A 190 -30.11 -12.03 8.50
N ALA A 191 -28.85 -11.77 8.84
CA ALA A 191 -27.71 -12.47 8.22
C ALA A 191 -27.70 -13.97 8.56
N LYS A 192 -28.13 -14.32 9.78
CA LYS A 192 -28.21 -15.72 10.24
C LYS A 192 -29.36 -16.47 9.57
N ASP A 193 -30.53 -15.83 9.46
CA ASP A 193 -31.75 -16.47 8.96
C ASP A 193 -31.85 -16.49 7.43
N LEU A 194 -30.91 -15.83 6.73
CA LEU A 194 -30.97 -15.67 5.27
C LEU A 194 -31.03 -17.01 4.53
N ASP A 195 -30.28 -18.02 4.97
CA ASP A 195 -30.27 -19.34 4.32
C ASP A 195 -31.63 -20.01 4.37
N ALA A 196 -32.29 -19.95 5.53
CA ALA A 196 -33.62 -20.53 5.73
C ALA A 196 -34.66 -19.81 4.86
N ARG A 197 -34.59 -18.48 4.76
CA ARG A 197 -35.49 -17.70 3.89
C ARG A 197 -35.29 -18.03 2.41
N ILE A 198 -34.05 -18.25 1.97
CA ILE A 198 -33.75 -18.65 0.59
C ILE A 198 -34.27 -20.05 0.31
N ALA A 199 -34.11 -20.99 1.24
CA ALA A 199 -34.66 -22.34 1.10
C ALA A 199 -36.19 -22.34 0.97
N GLN A 200 -36.89 -21.57 1.82
CA GLN A 200 -38.34 -21.42 1.76
C GLN A 200 -38.83 -20.84 0.42
N LEU A 201 -38.08 -19.90 -0.17
CA LEU A 201 -38.41 -19.34 -1.48
C LEU A 201 -38.16 -20.33 -2.63
N ALA A 202 -37.18 -21.23 -2.49
CA ALA A 202 -36.90 -22.25 -3.49
C ALA A 202 -37.99 -23.34 -3.54
N GLU A 203 -38.63 -23.66 -2.41
CA GLU A 203 -39.73 -24.64 -2.32
C GLU A 203 -41.06 -24.13 -2.91
N GLY A 204 -41.20 -22.81 -3.09
CA GLY A 204 -42.45 -22.17 -3.54
C GLY A 204 -42.56 -21.92 -5.05
N VAL A 205 -41.61 -22.37 -5.88
CA VAL A 205 -41.65 -22.20 -7.33
C VAL A 205 -42.18 -23.48 -7.97
N PRO A 206 -43.45 -23.54 -8.45
CA PRO A 206 -43.91 -24.67 -9.23
C PRO A 206 -43.17 -24.71 -10.59
N ASP A 207 -42.74 -25.90 -11.00
CA ASP A 207 -42.18 -26.16 -12.33
C ASP A 207 -43.31 -25.96 -13.36
N ASP A 208 -43.32 -24.82 -14.07
CA ASP A 208 -44.19 -24.60 -15.23
C ASP A 208 -43.63 -25.40 -16.43
N ASP A 209 -44.25 -26.55 -16.72
CA ASP A 209 -44.11 -27.36 -17.95
C ASP A 209 -44.75 -26.70 -19.18
#